data_AF-A0A810MSK1-F1
#
_entry.id   AF-A0A810MSK1-F1
#
_cell.length_a   1.000
_cell.length_b   1.000
_cell.length_c   1.000
_cell.angle_alpha   90.00
_cell.angle_beta   90.00
_cell.angle_gamma   90.00
#
_symmetry.space_group_name_H-M   'P 1'
#
loop_
_entity.id
_entity.type
_entity.pdbx_description
1 polymer ?
#
loop_
_entity_poly.entity_id
_entity_poly.type
_entity_poly.pdbx_seq_one_letter_code
_entity_poly.pdbx_strand_id
1 'polypeptide(L)'
;MPEPLTLDALVDDAAFYSWEHQAHLLDLTEQLGENRFQGDLNTRRLDFVGTGTLSTTLSLLGSTSERLDTWLWGWANPSGFPPEVGALSERVTEFGRQHGIRELADAEVPLTPDLAARLSEAAKVVTRCWTSYSFAAGPGTRLYLLIEGPELALPAPDLPRTVRVIGEAISNGLVRDHRRALLSYAHLRRLRTKADDSSTVRLRLPDGTLTVTFDSLGRIGQMSSTIVGRGAA
;
A
#
# COMPACT_ATOMS: atom_id res chain seq x y z
N MET A 1 26.53 3.87 12.55
CA MET A 1 25.25 4.60 12.52
C MET A 1 24.31 3.81 11.63
N PRO A 2 23.07 3.52 12.03
CA PRO A 2 22.07 2.97 11.10
C PRO A 2 21.86 3.98 9.96
N GLU A 3 21.58 3.46 8.76
CA GLU A 3 21.27 4.28 7.59
C GLU A 3 20.00 5.12 7.86
N PRO A 4 19.97 6.41 7.45
CA PRO A 4 18.79 7.24 7.65
C PRO A 4 17.58 6.67 6.90
N LEU A 5 16.41 6.76 7.52
CA LEU A 5 15.17 6.37 6.87
C LEU A 5 14.86 7.31 5.70
N THR A 6 14.50 6.75 4.54
CA THR A 6 14.20 7.50 3.32
C THR A 6 12.78 7.24 2.83
N LEU A 7 12.30 8.06 1.90
CA LEU A 7 11.03 7.79 1.20
C LEU A 7 11.07 6.45 0.46
N ASP A 8 12.18 6.13 -0.22
CA ASP A 8 12.35 4.85 -0.93
C ASP A 8 12.21 3.65 0.00
N ALA A 9 12.86 3.73 1.17
CA ALA A 9 12.77 2.72 2.21
C ALA A 9 11.31 2.46 2.65
N LEU A 10 10.49 3.51 2.79
CA LEU A 10 9.07 3.37 3.13
C LEU A 10 8.24 2.78 1.99
N VAL A 11 8.53 3.17 0.74
CA VAL A 11 7.86 2.61 -0.44
C VAL A 11 8.16 1.11 -0.57
N ASP A 12 9.42 0.72 -0.40
CA ASP A 12 9.83 -0.69 -0.42
C ASP A 12 9.19 -1.48 0.72
N ASP A 13 9.11 -0.91 1.93
CA ASP A 13 8.45 -1.55 3.07
C ASP A 13 6.95 -1.79 2.84
N ALA A 14 6.29 -0.96 2.04
CA ALA A 14 4.87 -1.09 1.73
C ALA A 14 4.59 -2.08 0.60
N ALA A 15 5.49 -2.16 -0.39
CA ALA A 15 5.23 -2.61 -1.75
C ALA A 15 4.30 -3.83 -1.86
N PHE A 16 4.72 -4.99 -1.34
CA PHE A 16 3.95 -6.23 -1.53
C PHE A 16 2.70 -6.28 -0.65
N TYR A 17 2.75 -5.74 0.56
CA TYR A 17 1.61 -5.82 1.49
C TYR A 17 0.49 -4.88 1.05
N SER A 18 0.86 -3.67 0.64
CA SER A 18 -0.05 -2.71 0.03
C SER A 18 -0.67 -3.25 -1.26
N TRP A 19 0.12 -3.89 -2.14
CA TRP A 19 -0.39 -4.50 -3.36
C TRP A 19 -1.41 -5.61 -3.07
N GLU A 20 -1.17 -6.45 -2.07
CA GLU A 20 -2.13 -7.47 -1.64
C GLU A 20 -3.45 -6.86 -1.16
N HIS A 21 -3.38 -5.75 -0.40
CA HIS A 21 -4.54 -4.98 0.03
C HIS A 21 -5.31 -4.37 -1.15
N GLN A 22 -4.63 -3.81 -2.17
CA GLN A 22 -5.30 -3.29 -3.37
C GLN A 22 -5.97 -4.40 -4.17
N ALA A 23 -5.29 -5.54 -4.33
CA ALA A 23 -5.87 -6.68 -5.01
C ALA A 23 -7.06 -7.25 -4.23
N HIS A 24 -7.08 -7.17 -2.89
CA HIS A 24 -8.21 -7.64 -2.07
C HIS A 24 -9.41 -6.68 -2.18
N LEU A 25 -9.15 -5.37 -2.19
CA LEU A 25 -10.19 -4.38 -2.52
C LEU A 25 -10.80 -4.66 -3.90
N LEU A 26 -9.97 -4.95 -4.91
CA LEU A 26 -10.45 -5.30 -6.24
C LEU A 26 -11.36 -6.53 -6.19
N ASP A 27 -10.90 -7.64 -5.59
CA ASP A 27 -11.68 -8.87 -5.44
C ASP A 27 -13.05 -8.61 -4.78
N LEU A 28 -13.09 -7.79 -3.72
CA LEU A 28 -14.34 -7.41 -3.04
C LEU A 28 -15.27 -6.58 -3.93
N THR A 29 -14.73 -5.60 -4.66
CA THR A 29 -15.55 -4.76 -5.54
C THR A 29 -16.08 -5.52 -6.76
N GLU A 30 -15.31 -6.48 -7.29
CA GLU A 30 -15.76 -7.35 -8.38
C GLU A 30 -16.95 -8.23 -7.96
N GLN A 31 -16.97 -8.70 -6.70
CA GLN A 31 -18.10 -9.46 -6.17
C GLN A 31 -19.41 -8.66 -6.10
N LEU A 32 -19.34 -7.33 -6.10
CA LEU A 32 -20.50 -6.45 -6.17
C LEU A 32 -21.07 -6.32 -7.59
N GLY A 33 -20.43 -6.93 -8.60
CA GLY A 33 -20.78 -6.75 -10.00
C GLY A 33 -20.48 -5.32 -10.48
N GLU A 34 -21.29 -4.82 -11.41
CA GLU A 34 -21.25 -3.40 -11.79
C GLU A 34 -21.52 -2.53 -10.56
N ASN A 35 -20.50 -1.79 -10.13
CA ASN A 35 -20.56 -0.98 -8.94
C ASN A 35 -20.09 0.46 -9.19
N ARG A 36 -20.50 1.35 -8.30
CA ARG A 36 -20.04 2.74 -8.23
C ARG A 36 -19.64 3.06 -6.80
N PHE A 37 -18.75 4.04 -6.63
CA PHE A 37 -18.46 4.56 -5.30
C PHE A 37 -19.38 5.75 -4.97
N GLN A 38 -19.66 5.94 -3.68
CA GLN A 38 -20.32 7.10 -3.11
C GLN A 38 -19.50 7.54 -1.89
N GLY A 39 -18.97 8.76 -1.92
CA GLY A 39 -18.08 9.27 -0.88
C GLY A 39 -18.57 10.58 -0.30
N ASP A 40 -18.46 10.72 1.03
CA ASP A 40 -18.66 11.98 1.75
C ASP A 40 -17.54 12.19 2.76
N LEU A 41 -16.77 13.25 2.54
CA LEU A 41 -15.66 13.63 3.42
C LEU A 41 -16.16 14.11 4.79
N ASN A 42 -17.34 14.73 4.89
CA ASN A 42 -17.85 15.25 6.16
C ASN A 42 -18.24 14.13 7.13
N THR A 43 -18.79 13.03 6.59
CA THR A 43 -19.15 11.84 7.38
C THR A 43 -18.08 10.75 7.35
N ARG A 44 -16.94 11.01 6.67
CA ARG A 44 -15.84 10.05 6.48
C ARG A 44 -16.29 8.71 5.93
N ARG A 45 -17.27 8.71 5.02
CA ARG A 45 -17.83 7.47 4.48
C ARG A 45 -17.49 7.32 3.00
N LEU A 46 -17.00 6.14 2.61
CA LEU A 46 -16.87 5.72 1.22
C LEU A 46 -17.51 4.34 1.06
N ASP A 47 -18.56 4.30 0.24
CA ASP A 47 -19.28 3.06 -0.06
C ASP A 47 -19.07 2.66 -1.51
N PHE A 48 -18.86 1.37 -1.77
CA PHE A 48 -18.97 0.78 -3.10
C PHE A 48 -20.32 0.07 -3.20
N VAL A 49 -21.15 0.48 -4.16
CA VAL A 49 -22.55 0.07 -4.27
C VAL A 49 -22.79 -0.62 -5.61
N GLY A 50 -23.20 -1.89 -5.55
CA GLY A 50 -23.58 -2.74 -6.69
C GLY A 50 -24.73 -3.67 -6.29
N THR A 51 -24.57 -4.98 -6.46
CA THR A 51 -25.51 -6.01 -5.95
C THR A 51 -25.56 -6.07 -4.42
N GLY A 52 -24.51 -5.57 -3.77
CA GLY A 52 -24.42 -5.33 -2.33
C GLY A 52 -23.77 -3.98 -2.04
N THR A 53 -23.33 -3.77 -0.80
CA THR A 53 -22.59 -2.56 -0.41
C THR A 53 -21.38 -2.92 0.45
N LEU A 54 -20.20 -2.49 0.00
CA LEU A 54 -18.98 -2.46 0.82
C LEU A 54 -18.85 -1.06 1.41
N SER A 55 -19.01 -0.92 2.72
CA SER A 55 -18.92 0.37 3.42
C SER A 55 -17.56 0.52 4.09
N THR A 56 -16.90 1.66 3.87
CA THR A 56 -15.58 1.94 4.44
C THR A 56 -15.55 3.32 5.08
N THR A 57 -14.67 3.49 6.06
CA THR A 57 -14.30 4.81 6.58
C THR A 57 -13.14 5.36 5.76
N LEU A 58 -13.26 6.61 5.31
CA LEU A 58 -12.20 7.29 4.56
C LEU A 58 -11.40 8.26 5.43
N SER A 59 -10.18 8.55 4.98
CA SER A 59 -9.38 9.70 5.40
C SER A 59 -8.71 10.31 4.17
N LEU A 60 -8.65 11.63 4.11
CA LEU A 60 -7.99 12.33 3.02
C LEU A 60 -6.47 12.25 3.18
N LEU A 61 -5.82 11.62 2.21
CA LEU A 61 -4.37 11.55 2.18
C LEU A 61 -3.79 12.80 1.51
N GLY A 62 -4.33 13.17 0.36
CA GLY A 62 -3.89 14.33 -0.40
C GLY A 62 -4.55 14.41 -1.77
N SER A 63 -4.06 15.34 -2.58
CA SER A 63 -4.57 15.59 -3.92
C SER A 63 -3.48 16.01 -4.86
N THR A 64 -3.57 15.61 -6.13
CA THR A 64 -2.74 16.17 -7.19
C THR A 64 -3.50 17.26 -7.95
N SER A 65 -2.77 18.26 -8.44
CA SER A 65 -3.29 19.30 -9.34
C SER A 65 -2.45 19.36 -10.60
N GLU A 66 -3.04 19.10 -11.76
CA GLU A 66 -2.38 19.28 -13.07
C GLU A 66 -2.05 20.74 -13.35
N ARG A 67 -2.86 21.68 -12.83
CA ARG A 67 -2.64 23.12 -13.02
C ARG A 67 -1.45 23.64 -12.23
N LEU A 68 -1.28 23.18 -11.00
CA LEU A 68 -0.17 23.59 -10.13
C LEU A 68 1.06 22.70 -10.30
N ASP A 69 0.89 21.51 -10.87
CA ASP A 69 1.91 20.45 -10.97
C ASP A 69 2.46 20.01 -9.60
N THR A 70 1.56 19.90 -8.63
CA THR A 70 1.89 19.60 -7.24
C THR A 70 0.98 18.55 -6.62
N TRP A 71 1.52 17.88 -5.61
CA TRP A 71 0.78 17.16 -4.59
C TRP A 71 0.54 18.08 -3.40
N LEU A 72 -0.70 18.18 -2.93
CA LEU A 72 -1.09 18.85 -1.68
C LEU A 72 -1.53 17.79 -0.68
N TRP A 73 -0.93 17.78 0.51
CA TRP A 73 -1.33 16.84 1.57
C TRP A 73 -2.71 17.18 2.16
N GLY A 74 -3.43 16.15 2.61
CA GLY A 74 -4.77 16.29 3.20
C GLY A 74 -4.81 17.22 4.41
N TRP A 75 -3.79 17.18 5.28
CA TRP A 75 -3.65 18.07 6.44
C TRP A 75 -3.46 19.54 6.07
N ALA A 76 -2.95 19.82 4.87
CA ALA A 76 -2.75 21.17 4.35
C ALA A 76 -3.95 21.65 3.51
N ASN A 77 -5.01 20.84 3.36
CA ASN A 77 -6.13 21.17 2.51
C ASN A 77 -6.98 22.29 3.15
N PRO A 78 -7.19 23.44 2.47
CA PRO A 78 -7.89 24.59 3.04
C PRO A 78 -9.42 24.45 3.06
N SER A 79 -9.98 23.35 2.55
CA SER A 79 -11.43 23.19 2.33
C SER A 79 -12.27 23.07 3.61
N GLY A 80 -11.65 23.14 4.80
CA GLY A 80 -12.37 23.20 6.08
C GLY A 80 -13.13 21.92 6.43
N PHE A 81 -12.65 20.76 5.97
CA PHE A 81 -13.21 19.46 6.36
C PHE A 81 -13.06 19.21 7.87
N PRO A 82 -13.87 18.30 8.46
CA PRO A 82 -13.66 17.87 9.84
C PRO A 82 -12.20 17.42 10.07
N PRO A 83 -11.56 17.78 11.20
CA PRO A 83 -10.16 17.44 11.47
C PRO A 83 -9.84 15.95 11.31
N GLU A 84 -10.81 15.09 11.64
CA GLU A 84 -10.68 13.64 11.56
C GLU A 84 -10.44 13.12 10.14
N VAL A 85 -10.84 13.88 9.12
CA VAL A 85 -10.56 13.57 7.71
C VAL A 85 -9.07 13.68 7.40
N GLY A 86 -8.39 14.67 7.99
CA GLY A 86 -6.96 14.94 7.80
C GLY A 86 -6.04 14.22 8.79
N ALA A 87 -6.58 13.62 9.86
CA ALA A 87 -5.78 13.03 10.94
C ALA A 87 -4.72 12.00 10.47
N LEU A 88 -5.01 11.21 9.42
CA LEU A 88 -4.01 10.28 8.88
C LEU A 88 -2.86 11.00 8.18
N SER A 89 -3.13 12.03 7.39
CA SER A 89 -2.07 12.80 6.72
C SER A 89 -1.31 13.69 7.71
N GLU A 90 -1.94 14.13 8.81
CA GLU A 90 -1.25 14.78 9.93
C GLU A 90 -0.19 13.88 10.58
N ARG A 91 -0.51 12.59 10.79
CA ARG A 91 0.49 11.62 11.28
C ARG A 91 1.66 11.46 10.32
N VAL A 92 1.41 11.55 9.01
CA VAL A 92 2.46 11.46 7.98
C VAL A 92 3.40 12.66 8.04
N THR A 93 2.89 13.88 8.20
CA THR A 93 3.78 15.07 8.32
C THR A 93 4.58 15.07 9.60
N GLU A 94 4.00 14.67 10.74
CA GLU A 94 4.75 14.54 11.99
C GLU A 94 5.90 13.54 11.84
N PHE A 95 5.61 12.38 11.24
CA PHE A 95 6.64 11.38 10.93
C PHE A 95 7.72 11.93 9.99
N GLY A 96 7.31 12.63 8.92
CA GLY A 96 8.22 13.27 7.97
C GLY A 96 9.18 14.25 8.63
N ARG A 97 8.68 15.10 9.54
CA ARG A 97 9.48 16.06 10.31
C ARG A 97 10.45 15.35 11.26
N GLN A 98 9.98 14.33 11.97
CA GLN A 98 10.80 13.56 12.91
C GLN A 98 11.97 12.86 12.21
N HIS A 99 11.76 12.37 10.98
CA HIS A 99 12.76 11.63 10.21
C HIS A 99 13.50 12.44 9.15
N GLY A 100 13.16 13.73 8.98
CA GLY A 100 13.79 14.59 7.97
C GLY A 100 13.43 14.25 6.52
N ILE A 101 12.27 13.63 6.29
CA ILE A 101 11.77 13.25 4.95
C ILE A 101 10.87 14.37 4.43
N ARG A 102 11.44 15.25 3.60
CA ARG A 102 10.79 16.49 3.15
C ARG A 102 9.51 16.25 2.38
N GLU A 103 9.47 15.21 1.55
CA GLU A 103 8.31 14.85 0.75
C GLU A 103 7.08 14.50 1.60
N LEU A 104 7.28 14.09 2.86
CA LEU A 104 6.22 13.84 3.83
C LEU A 104 5.92 15.07 4.71
N ALA A 105 6.89 15.97 4.89
CA ALA A 105 6.82 17.09 5.82
C ALA A 105 6.29 18.38 5.19
N ASP A 106 6.65 18.66 3.94
CA ASP A 106 6.29 19.87 3.20
C ASP A 106 4.80 19.78 2.78
N ALA A 107 4.05 20.88 2.94
CA ALA A 107 2.60 20.92 2.68
C ALA A 107 2.24 20.58 1.23
N GLU A 108 3.04 21.12 0.32
CA GLU A 108 2.88 21.01 -1.11
C GLU A 108 4.22 20.57 -1.72
N VAL A 109 4.19 19.55 -2.58
CA VAL A 109 5.39 18.92 -3.15
C VAL A 109 5.26 18.90 -4.68
N PRO A 110 6.25 19.39 -5.44
CA PRO A 110 6.25 19.30 -6.90
C PRO A 110 6.12 17.87 -7.39
N LEU A 111 5.29 17.61 -8.40
CA LEU A 111 5.09 16.26 -8.92
C LEU A 111 6.31 15.74 -9.69
N THR A 112 6.54 14.44 -9.56
CA THR A 112 7.37 13.62 -10.44
C THR A 112 6.52 12.46 -10.98
N PRO A 113 6.95 11.74 -12.05
CA PRO A 113 6.15 10.70 -12.74
C PRO A 113 5.56 9.56 -11.88
N ASP A 114 5.90 9.47 -10.60
CA ASP A 114 5.47 8.44 -9.65
C ASP A 114 5.21 9.00 -8.24
N LEU A 115 5.37 10.31 -8.01
CA LEU A 115 5.40 10.88 -6.65
C LEU A 115 4.13 10.54 -5.86
N ALA A 116 2.96 10.76 -6.46
CA ALA A 116 1.68 10.52 -5.78
C ALA A 116 1.52 9.05 -5.36
N ALA A 117 2.02 8.11 -6.17
CA ALA A 117 2.03 6.70 -5.82
C ALA A 117 3.02 6.44 -4.66
N ARG A 118 4.25 6.95 -4.76
CA ARG A 118 5.27 6.82 -3.71
C ARG A 118 4.83 7.39 -2.36
N LEU A 119 4.21 8.57 -2.35
CA LEU A 119 3.65 9.19 -1.16
C LEU A 119 2.50 8.36 -0.57
N SER A 120 1.65 7.80 -1.44
CA SER A 120 0.57 6.90 -1.03
C SER A 120 1.09 5.63 -0.38
N GLU A 121 2.13 5.00 -0.94
CA GLU A 121 2.76 3.80 -0.39
C GLU A 121 3.45 4.08 0.95
N ALA A 122 4.25 5.14 1.02
CA ALA A 122 4.95 5.51 2.24
C ALA A 122 3.98 5.85 3.39
N ALA A 123 2.86 6.52 3.08
CA ALA A 123 1.84 6.83 4.08
C ALA A 123 1.20 5.58 4.70
N LYS A 124 1.07 4.48 3.96
CA LYS A 124 0.50 3.23 4.48
C LYS A 124 1.38 2.62 5.58
N VAL A 125 2.71 2.71 5.44
CA VAL A 125 3.66 2.26 6.48
C VAL A 125 3.50 3.08 7.77
N VAL A 126 3.40 4.40 7.64
CA VAL A 126 3.30 5.33 8.78
C VAL A 126 1.96 5.19 9.50
N THR A 127 0.87 5.15 8.73
CA THR A 127 -0.49 5.19 9.28
C THR A 127 -1.02 3.81 9.70
N ARG A 128 -0.45 2.74 9.15
CA ARG A 128 -0.95 1.35 9.21
C ARG A 128 -2.33 1.15 8.57
N CYS A 129 -2.81 2.12 7.79
CA CYS A 129 -3.95 1.94 6.91
C CYS A 129 -3.43 1.55 5.53
N TRP A 130 -3.71 0.32 5.10
CA TRP A 130 -3.05 -0.29 3.94
C TRP A 130 -3.84 -0.25 2.64
N THR A 131 -5.13 0.03 2.71
CA THR A 131 -5.99 0.15 1.54
C THR A 131 -6.14 1.62 1.15
N SER A 132 -6.07 1.91 -0.15
CA SER A 132 -6.15 3.26 -0.68
C SER A 132 -7.13 3.31 -1.83
N TYR A 133 -7.80 4.43 -2.01
CA TYR A 133 -8.66 4.66 -3.17
C TYR A 133 -8.38 6.03 -3.76
N SER A 134 -8.37 6.15 -5.08
CA SER A 134 -8.18 7.46 -5.73
C SER A 134 -9.14 7.63 -6.90
N PHE A 135 -9.60 8.86 -7.09
CA PHE A 135 -10.55 9.22 -8.14
C PHE A 135 -10.36 10.68 -8.57
N ALA A 136 -10.80 10.98 -9.79
CA ALA A 136 -10.85 12.37 -10.27
C ALA A 136 -11.96 13.13 -9.54
N ALA A 137 -11.61 14.19 -8.82
CA ALA A 137 -12.56 15.03 -8.10
C ALA A 137 -13.02 16.27 -8.90
N GLY A 138 -12.39 16.50 -10.05
CA GLY A 138 -12.70 17.58 -10.97
C GLY A 138 -11.65 17.66 -12.08
N PRO A 139 -11.80 18.60 -13.02
CA PRO A 139 -10.82 18.81 -14.08
C PRO A 139 -9.41 19.01 -13.51
N GLY A 140 -8.48 18.14 -13.92
CA GLY A 140 -7.09 18.18 -13.50
C GLY A 140 -6.83 18.01 -12.00
N THR A 141 -7.78 17.46 -11.23
CA THR A 141 -7.62 17.21 -9.79
C THR A 141 -7.95 15.76 -9.46
N ARG A 142 -7.02 15.06 -8.81
CA ARG A 142 -7.23 13.70 -8.31
C ARG A 142 -7.09 13.67 -6.80
N LEU A 143 -8.05 13.06 -6.11
CA LEU A 143 -7.97 12.82 -4.66
C LEU A 143 -7.40 11.44 -4.38
N TYR A 144 -6.65 11.35 -3.30
CA TYR A 144 -6.07 10.13 -2.77
C TYR A 144 -6.58 9.95 -1.35
N LEU A 145 -7.18 8.80 -1.10
CA LEU A 145 -7.78 8.42 0.17
C LEU A 145 -7.06 7.21 0.75
N LEU A 146 -7.01 7.15 2.07
CA LEU A 146 -6.80 5.94 2.84
C LEU A 146 -8.17 5.46 3.33
N ILE A 147 -8.45 4.17 3.19
CA ILE A 147 -9.75 3.59 3.54
C ILE A 147 -9.62 2.38 4.47
N GLU A 148 -10.54 2.28 5.42
CA GLU A 148 -10.56 1.25 6.46
C GLU A 148 -11.96 0.65 6.59
N GLY A 149 -12.04 -0.64 6.90
CA GLY A 149 -13.30 -1.35 7.07
C GLY A 149 -13.02 -2.81 7.43
N PRO A 150 -13.92 -3.49 8.17
CA PRO A 150 -13.68 -4.85 8.61
C PRO A 150 -13.54 -5.84 7.44
N GLU A 151 -14.25 -5.63 6.34
CA GLU A 151 -14.18 -6.46 5.13
C GLU A 151 -12.83 -6.34 4.39
N LEU A 152 -12.09 -5.23 4.62
CA LEU A 152 -10.78 -5.01 4.01
C LEU A 152 -9.66 -5.79 4.71
N ALA A 153 -9.95 -6.48 5.82
CA ALA A 153 -9.00 -7.36 6.47
C ALA A 153 -8.61 -8.50 5.53
N LEU A 154 -7.31 -8.70 5.33
CA LEU A 154 -6.82 -9.75 4.45
C LEU A 154 -7.13 -11.14 5.04
N PRO A 155 -7.52 -12.12 4.20
CA PRO A 155 -7.58 -13.51 4.61
C PRO A 155 -6.17 -14.06 4.91
N ALA A 156 -6.13 -15.26 5.51
CA ALA A 156 -4.88 -15.96 5.77
C ALA A 156 -4.04 -16.10 4.47
N PRO A 157 -2.71 -15.97 4.55
CA PRO A 157 -1.85 -16.14 3.38
C PRO A 157 -1.95 -17.51 2.76
N ASP A 158 -2.05 -17.50 1.44
CA ASP A 158 -1.87 -18.66 0.58
C ASP A 158 -0.74 -18.41 -0.43
N LEU A 159 -0.15 -19.52 -0.89
CA LEU A 159 0.96 -19.53 -1.84
C LEU A 159 0.58 -18.89 -3.18
N PRO A 160 -0.52 -19.28 -3.85
CA PRO A 160 -0.90 -18.68 -5.13
C PRO A 160 -1.03 -17.16 -5.09
N ARG A 161 -1.72 -16.61 -4.08
CA ARG A 161 -1.91 -15.17 -3.91
C ARG A 161 -0.59 -14.48 -3.64
N THR A 162 0.24 -15.04 -2.76
CA THR A 162 1.54 -14.45 -2.41
C THR A 162 2.47 -14.38 -3.62
N VAL A 163 2.58 -15.45 -4.42
CA VAL A 163 3.41 -15.46 -5.64
C VAL A 163 2.92 -14.42 -6.65
N ARG A 164 1.60 -14.34 -6.88
CA ARG A 164 1.00 -13.37 -7.79
C ARG A 164 1.28 -11.93 -7.35
N VAL A 165 1.01 -11.62 -6.09
CA VAL A 165 1.20 -10.28 -5.51
C VAL A 165 2.65 -9.82 -5.65
N ILE A 166 3.62 -10.68 -5.33
CA ILE A 166 5.04 -10.32 -5.44
C ILE A 166 5.41 -10.05 -6.91
N GLY A 167 4.99 -10.92 -7.84
CA GLY A 167 5.28 -10.77 -9.26
C GLY A 167 4.69 -9.50 -9.88
N GLU A 168 3.43 -9.20 -9.56
CA GLU A 168 2.73 -8.01 -10.05
C GLU A 168 3.30 -6.71 -9.46
N ALA A 169 3.59 -6.68 -8.16
CA ALA A 169 4.15 -5.51 -7.51
C ALA A 169 5.55 -5.15 -8.05
N ILE A 170 6.39 -6.14 -8.35
CA ILE A 170 7.68 -5.93 -9.03
C ILE A 170 7.45 -5.30 -10.40
N SER A 171 6.46 -5.81 -11.15
CA SER A 171 6.16 -5.34 -12.51
C SER A 171 5.62 -3.90 -12.55
N ASN A 172 5.10 -3.38 -11.44
CA ASN A 172 4.64 -1.99 -11.32
C ASN A 172 5.80 -0.98 -11.30
N GLY A 173 7.02 -1.41 -10.96
CA GLY A 173 8.24 -0.58 -11.06
C GLY A 173 8.50 0.38 -9.88
N LEU A 174 7.69 0.35 -8.83
CA LEU A 174 7.91 1.18 -7.63
C LEU A 174 8.94 0.60 -6.65
N VAL A 175 9.22 -0.70 -6.73
CA VAL A 175 10.14 -1.41 -5.80
C VAL A 175 11.59 -1.18 -6.22
N ARG A 176 12.40 -0.63 -5.32
CA ARG A 176 13.84 -0.40 -5.51
C ARG A 176 14.67 -1.46 -4.81
N ASP A 177 14.34 -1.77 -3.55
CA ASP A 177 14.96 -2.87 -2.79
C ASP A 177 13.98 -4.03 -2.63
N HIS A 178 14.12 -5.03 -3.52
CA HIS A 178 13.24 -6.20 -3.52
C HIS A 178 13.40 -7.06 -2.26
N ARG A 179 14.61 -7.10 -1.67
CA ARG A 179 14.88 -7.91 -0.49
C ARG A 179 14.23 -7.29 0.74
N ARG A 180 14.35 -5.96 0.88
CA ARG A 180 13.64 -5.19 1.91
C ARG A 180 12.13 -5.39 1.79
N ALA A 181 11.58 -5.21 0.58
CA ALA A 181 10.15 -5.40 0.33
C ALA A 181 9.67 -6.82 0.73
N LEU A 182 10.43 -7.86 0.37
CA LEU A 182 10.09 -9.24 0.73
C LEU A 182 10.10 -9.47 2.24
N LEU A 183 11.12 -8.95 2.94
CA LEU A 183 11.26 -9.12 4.38
C LEU A 183 10.19 -8.33 5.15
N SER A 184 9.86 -7.11 4.70
CA SER A 184 8.76 -6.32 5.26
C SER A 184 7.42 -7.04 5.09
N TYR A 185 7.13 -7.56 3.89
CA TYR A 185 5.94 -8.36 3.64
C TYR A 185 5.85 -9.58 4.55
N ALA A 186 6.93 -10.35 4.68
CA ALA A 186 6.98 -11.50 5.56
C ALA A 186 6.71 -11.11 7.03
N HIS A 187 7.26 -9.99 7.48
CA HIS A 187 7.00 -9.46 8.82
C HIS A 187 5.53 -9.07 9.01
N LEU A 188 4.95 -8.30 8.09
CA LEU A 188 3.55 -7.82 8.15
C LEU A 188 2.55 -8.99 8.09
N ARG A 189 2.84 -10.00 7.28
CA ARG A 189 2.07 -11.26 7.19
C ARG A 189 2.38 -12.26 8.31
N ARG A 190 3.32 -11.94 9.20
CA ARG A 190 3.81 -12.81 10.29
C ARG A 190 4.29 -14.18 9.79
N LEU A 191 4.87 -14.22 8.59
CA LEU A 191 5.46 -15.40 8.01
C LEU A 191 6.83 -15.66 8.62
N ARG A 192 7.16 -16.94 8.83
CA ARG A 192 8.51 -17.32 9.24
C ARG A 192 9.44 -17.24 8.04
N THR A 193 10.52 -16.49 8.18
CA THR A 193 11.60 -16.43 7.20
C THR A 193 12.73 -17.36 7.59
N LYS A 194 13.37 -17.97 6.60
CA LYS A 194 14.68 -18.60 6.75
C LYS A 194 15.56 -18.10 5.62
N ALA A 195 16.61 -17.36 5.96
CA ALA A 195 17.68 -17.07 5.02
C ALA A 195 18.61 -18.28 4.99
N ASP A 196 18.74 -18.91 3.83
CA ASP A 196 19.72 -19.99 3.67
C ASP A 196 21.10 -19.40 3.39
N ASP A 197 21.17 -18.28 2.64
CA ASP A 197 22.37 -17.50 2.35
C ASP A 197 21.99 -16.03 2.00
N SER A 198 22.94 -15.25 1.46
CA SER A 198 22.70 -13.87 1.04
C SER A 198 21.79 -13.73 -0.19
N SER A 199 21.65 -14.80 -0.99
CA SER A 199 20.93 -14.84 -2.27
C SER A 199 19.58 -15.54 -2.21
N THR A 200 19.25 -16.23 -1.10
CA THR A 200 18.02 -17.02 -0.99
C THR A 200 17.27 -16.77 0.31
N VAL A 201 15.98 -16.46 0.19
CA VAL A 201 15.04 -16.33 1.31
C VAL A 201 13.88 -17.30 1.13
N ARG A 202 13.57 -18.08 2.16
CA ARG A 202 12.36 -18.93 2.22
C ARG A 202 11.31 -18.33 3.12
N LEU A 203 10.08 -18.24 2.63
CA LEU A 203 8.88 -17.87 3.38
C LEU A 203 8.07 -19.14 3.65
N ARG A 204 7.71 -19.37 4.92
CA ARG A 204 6.78 -20.44 5.29
C ARG A 204 5.36 -19.90 5.39
N LEU A 205 4.48 -20.42 4.55
CA LEU A 205 3.05 -20.14 4.50
C LEU A 205 2.27 -21.33 5.10
N PRO A 206 1.00 -21.14 5.47
CA PRO A 206 0.13 -22.22 5.95
C PRO A 206 0.00 -23.41 4.98
N ASP A 207 -0.01 -23.14 3.68
CA ASP A 207 -0.22 -24.12 2.60
C ASP A 207 1.07 -24.55 1.88
N GLY A 208 2.23 -24.02 2.29
CA GLY A 208 3.52 -24.49 1.80
C GLY A 208 4.68 -23.53 2.00
N THR A 209 5.71 -23.64 1.17
CA THR A 209 6.93 -22.82 1.25
C THR A 209 7.20 -22.13 -0.08
N LEU A 210 7.44 -20.82 -0.03
CA LEU A 210 7.93 -20.02 -1.15
C LEU A 210 9.44 -19.80 -0.98
N THR A 211 10.22 -20.18 -1.98
CA THR A 211 11.66 -19.90 -2.07
C THR A 211 11.86 -18.78 -3.07
N VAL A 212 12.52 -17.71 -2.64
CA VAL A 212 12.82 -16.54 -3.45
C VAL A 212 14.34 -16.42 -3.56
N THR A 213 14.82 -16.28 -4.80
CA THR A 213 16.25 -16.09 -5.11
C THR A 213 16.48 -14.69 -5.66
N PHE A 214 17.60 -14.10 -5.29
CA PHE A 214 18.02 -12.77 -5.70
C PHE A 214 19.19 -12.84 -6.68
N ASP A 215 19.19 -11.99 -7.69
CA ASP A 215 20.31 -11.80 -8.59
C ASP A 215 21.46 -11.02 -7.92
N SER A 216 22.56 -10.81 -8.65
CA SER A 216 23.72 -10.05 -8.16
C SER A 216 23.43 -8.58 -7.86
N LEU A 217 22.31 -8.03 -8.33
CA LEU A 217 21.85 -6.67 -8.07
C LEU A 217 20.82 -6.62 -6.93
N GLY A 218 20.54 -7.74 -6.27
CA GLY A 218 19.57 -7.83 -5.17
C GLY A 218 18.12 -7.84 -5.63
N ARG A 219 17.84 -8.05 -6.93
CA ARG A 219 16.48 -8.13 -7.47
C ARG A 219 16.00 -9.56 -7.43
N ILE A 220 14.70 -9.76 -7.24
CA ILE A 220 14.11 -11.10 -7.29
C ILE A 220 14.26 -11.66 -8.70
N GLY A 221 15.02 -12.76 -8.83
CA GLY A 221 15.29 -13.44 -10.09
C GLY A 221 14.38 -14.63 -10.34
N GLN A 222 14.21 -15.50 -9.34
CA GLN A 222 13.33 -16.68 -9.44
C GLN A 222 12.55 -16.89 -8.15
N MET A 223 11.27 -17.26 -8.31
CA MET A 223 10.40 -17.74 -7.25
C MET A 223 10.01 -19.20 -7.51
N SER A 224 10.14 -20.07 -6.52
CA SER A 224 9.67 -21.46 -6.59
C SER A 224 8.87 -21.84 -5.35
N SER A 225 7.78 -22.57 -5.55
CA SER A 225 6.85 -22.94 -4.47
C SER A 225 6.78 -24.45 -4.27
N THR A 226 6.73 -24.89 -3.02
CA THR A 226 6.42 -26.27 -2.65
C THR A 226 5.15 -26.28 -1.82
N ILE A 227 4.09 -26.89 -2.34
CA ILE A 227 2.81 -27.03 -1.65
C ILE A 227 2.92 -28.18 -0.67
N VAL A 228 2.45 -27.98 0.57
CA VAL A 228 2.19 -29.10 1.47
C VAL A 228 0.82 -29.63 1.11
N GLY A 229 0.77 -30.80 0.47
CA GLY A 229 -0.50 -31.45 0.18
C GLY A 229 -1.32 -31.57 1.46
N ARG A 230 -2.59 -31.15 1.43
CA ARG A 230 -3.52 -31.44 2.52
C ARG A 230 -3.56 -32.96 2.68
N GLY A 231 -2.85 -33.49 3.68
CA GLY A 231 -3.05 -34.87 4.10
C GLY A 231 -4.54 -35.02 4.40
N ALA A 232 -5.18 -35.99 3.76
CA ALA A 232 -6.55 -36.37 4.06
C ALA A 232 -6.63 -36.62 5.58
N ALA A 233 -7.44 -35.83 6.26
CA ALA A 233 -7.93 -36.11 7.60
C ALA A 233 -9.38 -36.59 7.47
#